data_AF-A0ABD6ESK3-F1
#
_entry.id   AF-A0ABD6ESK3-F1
#
_cell.length_a   1.000
_cell.length_b   1.000
_cell.length_c   1.000
_cell.angle_alpha   90.00
_cell.angle_beta   90.00
_cell.angle_gamma   90.00
#
_symmetry.space_group_name_H-M   'P 1'
#
loop_
_entity.id
_entity.type
_entity.pdbx_description
1 polymer ?
#
loop_
_entity_poly.entity_id
_entity_poly.type
_entity_poly.pdbx_seq_one_letter_code
_entity_poly.pdbx_strand_id
1 'polypeptide(L)'
;MVESDEYLLSFSDKARTLNSSEDAEELALRIEKTSCVRCLELRGNTIGEQAGYRIAEALKKHPELKRALWSDMFTGRLKTEIPPILRSLCYSLMETGVQLVELDLSDNAFGPIGAEGVESFLQSSSAYSLQVLKLNNNGLGAGGKIIARALRNCYQNAARDGCKFHLKSFIAGRNRLENPGALALAEAFEEIGSLEEVVMHQNGIKAEGIEALAKSFARNKNLRVVNLNDNTFTSTGALSMAKVSS
;
A
#
# COMPACT_ATOMS: atom_id res chain seq x y z
N MET A 1 7.60 17.64 -1.70
CA MET A 1 8.91 17.65 -1.04
C MET A 1 9.00 16.35 -0.27
N VAL A 2 9.82 15.42 -0.74
CA VAL A 2 10.17 14.22 0.03
C VAL A 2 11.03 14.72 1.18
N GLU A 3 10.60 14.52 2.43
CA GLU A 3 11.44 14.83 3.59
C GLU A 3 12.80 14.12 3.42
N SER A 4 13.87 14.78 3.84
CA SER A 4 15.23 14.21 3.86
C SER A 4 15.24 12.82 4.49
N ASP A 5 16.15 11.93 4.05
CA ASP A 5 16.40 10.58 4.62
C ASP A 5 16.91 10.58 6.08
N GLU A 6 16.63 11.66 6.82
CA GLU A 6 16.86 11.77 8.24
C GLU A 6 16.05 10.66 8.94
N TYR A 7 16.75 9.81 9.69
CA TYR A 7 16.18 8.63 10.38
C TYR A 7 15.71 7.49 9.46
N LEU A 8 16.31 7.36 8.27
CA LEU A 8 16.23 6.14 7.47
C LEU A 8 17.07 5.02 8.10
N LEU A 9 16.43 3.90 8.41
CA LEU A 9 17.09 2.63 8.69
C LEU A 9 16.83 1.67 7.52
N SER A 10 17.87 1.39 6.74
CA SER A 10 17.77 0.52 5.57
C SER A 10 18.50 -0.81 5.71
N PHE A 11 17.82 -1.86 5.28
CA PHE A 11 18.35 -3.21 5.07
C PHE A 11 18.22 -3.62 3.59
N SER A 12 18.12 -2.65 2.67
CA SER A 12 17.90 -2.90 1.24
C SER A 12 18.99 -3.78 0.62
N ASP A 13 18.57 -4.69 -0.27
CA ASP A 13 19.42 -5.48 -1.17
C ASP A 13 20.52 -6.29 -0.45
N LYS A 14 20.30 -6.62 0.82
CA LYS A 14 21.18 -7.52 1.57
C LYS A 14 20.97 -8.99 1.21
N ALA A 15 19.96 -9.31 0.39
CA ALA A 15 19.64 -10.65 -0.09
C ALA A 15 19.54 -11.69 1.05
N ARG A 16 19.03 -11.28 2.23
CA ARG A 16 18.93 -12.16 3.39
C ARG A 16 17.68 -13.03 3.29
N THR A 17 17.82 -14.33 3.46
CA THR A 17 16.69 -15.24 3.67
C THR A 17 16.48 -15.43 5.16
N LEU A 18 15.42 -14.81 5.70
CA LEU A 18 15.09 -14.82 7.12
C LEU A 18 13.91 -15.76 7.36
N ASN A 19 14.14 -17.00 7.79
CA ASN A 19 13.07 -17.98 8.04
C ASN A 19 12.62 -17.95 9.49
N SER A 20 13.56 -17.92 10.43
CA SER A 20 13.30 -18.01 11.87
C SER A 20 13.46 -16.67 12.58
N SER A 21 13.08 -16.64 13.86
CA SER A 21 13.34 -15.48 14.72
C SER A 21 14.84 -15.25 14.90
N GLU A 22 15.65 -16.30 14.98
CA GLU A 22 17.11 -16.24 15.10
C GLU A 22 17.74 -15.60 13.85
N ASP A 23 17.26 -15.94 12.65
CA ASP A 23 17.72 -15.31 11.40
C ASP A 23 17.49 -13.79 11.43
N ALA A 24 16.33 -13.36 11.95
CA ALA A 24 15.94 -11.96 12.03
C ALA A 24 16.54 -11.19 13.21
N GLU A 25 17.20 -11.86 14.16
CA GLU A 25 17.60 -11.28 15.44
C GLU A 25 18.54 -10.08 15.28
N GLU A 26 19.55 -10.19 14.42
CA GLU A 26 20.49 -9.08 14.16
C GLU A 26 19.75 -7.84 13.63
N LEU A 27 18.83 -8.04 12.69
CA LEU A 27 18.04 -6.96 12.08
C LEU A 27 17.10 -6.34 13.11
N ALA A 28 16.42 -7.17 13.89
CA ALA A 28 15.45 -6.74 14.88
C ALA A 28 16.10 -5.99 16.06
N LEU A 29 17.23 -6.48 16.57
CA LEU A 29 18.04 -5.75 17.57
C LEU A 29 18.56 -4.42 17.02
N ARG A 30 18.86 -4.35 15.72
CA ARG A 30 19.29 -3.10 15.10
C ARG A 30 18.15 -2.08 15.00
N ILE A 31 16.93 -2.53 14.70
CA ILE A 31 15.72 -1.70 14.81
C ILE A 31 15.60 -1.19 16.25
N GLU A 32 15.52 -2.09 17.24
CA GLU A 32 15.31 -1.73 18.66
C GLU A 32 16.36 -0.78 19.25
N LYS A 33 17.63 -0.92 18.85
CA LYS A 33 18.73 -0.09 19.35
C LYS A 33 18.83 1.27 18.66
N THR A 34 18.19 1.44 17.51
CA THR A 34 18.18 2.72 16.82
C THR A 34 17.28 3.67 17.60
N SER A 35 17.75 4.87 17.93
CA SER A 35 16.98 5.77 18.81
C SER A 35 15.73 6.35 18.15
N CYS A 36 15.74 6.49 16.82
CA CYS A 36 14.60 6.99 16.05
C CYS A 36 14.63 6.38 14.64
N VAL A 37 13.51 5.78 14.23
CA VAL A 37 13.32 5.22 12.88
C VAL A 37 12.06 5.83 12.28
N ARG A 38 12.21 6.85 11.44
CA ARG A 38 11.08 7.43 10.70
C ARG A 38 10.82 6.72 9.38
N CYS A 39 11.83 6.08 8.81
CA CYS A 39 11.71 5.30 7.59
C CYS A 39 12.41 3.96 7.77
N LEU A 40 11.69 2.85 7.56
CA LEU A 40 12.26 1.51 7.57
C LEU A 40 12.18 0.91 6.18
N GLU A 41 13.33 0.53 5.63
CA GLU A 41 13.43 -0.11 4.32
C GLU A 41 13.91 -1.57 4.46
N LEU A 42 13.10 -2.50 3.96
CA LEU A 42 13.35 -3.95 4.04
C LEU A 42 13.52 -4.61 2.67
N ARG A 43 13.64 -3.80 1.60
CA ARG A 43 13.66 -4.27 0.22
C ARG A 43 14.73 -5.32 -0.07
N GLY A 44 14.41 -6.31 -0.90
CA GLY A 44 15.37 -7.29 -1.40
C GLY A 44 15.80 -8.31 -0.32
N ASN A 45 14.94 -8.58 0.66
CA ASN A 45 15.12 -9.65 1.63
C ASN A 45 13.96 -10.65 1.52
N THR A 46 14.11 -11.87 1.99
CA THR A 46 13.05 -12.88 2.01
C THR A 46 12.62 -13.18 3.43
N ILE A 47 11.56 -12.51 3.88
CA ILE A 47 11.05 -12.62 5.25
C ILE A 47 10.04 -13.77 5.32
N GLY A 48 10.27 -14.69 6.26
CA GLY A 48 9.37 -15.78 6.61
C GLY A 48 8.52 -15.44 7.82
N GLU A 49 7.60 -16.35 8.17
CA GLU A 49 6.60 -16.09 9.20
C GLU A 49 7.23 -15.74 10.57
N GLN A 50 8.15 -16.56 11.08
CA GLN A 50 8.78 -16.34 12.39
C GLN A 50 9.69 -15.11 12.40
N ALA A 51 10.45 -14.90 11.32
CA ALA A 51 11.22 -13.67 11.11
C ALA A 51 10.31 -12.43 11.12
N GLY A 52 9.17 -12.50 10.44
CA GLY A 52 8.15 -11.44 10.40
C GLY A 52 7.64 -11.07 11.78
N TYR A 53 7.30 -12.06 12.62
CA TYR A 53 6.92 -11.83 14.02
C TYR A 53 8.04 -11.15 14.82
N ARG A 54 9.28 -11.61 14.68
CA ARG A 54 10.42 -11.02 15.39
C ARG A 54 10.67 -9.56 15.01
N ILE A 55 10.52 -9.22 13.72
CA ILE A 55 10.62 -7.86 13.21
C ILE A 55 9.44 -7.01 13.70
N ALA A 56 8.23 -7.57 13.73
CA ALA A 56 7.05 -6.89 14.23
C ALA A 56 7.18 -6.47 15.69
N GLU A 57 7.73 -7.33 16.57
CA GLU A 57 8.03 -6.96 17.96
C GLU A 57 9.04 -5.82 18.07
N ALA A 58 10.07 -5.80 17.20
CA ALA A 58 11.04 -4.70 17.17
C ALA A 58 10.40 -3.36 16.74
N LEU A 59 9.43 -3.40 15.79
CA LEU A 59 8.70 -2.21 15.35
C LEU A 59 7.93 -1.51 16.47
N LYS A 60 7.58 -2.23 17.55
CA LYS A 60 6.89 -1.63 18.70
C LYS A 60 7.70 -0.55 19.42
N LYS A 61 9.01 -0.49 19.19
CA LYS A 61 9.90 0.58 19.69
C LYS A 61 9.79 1.89 18.92
N HIS A 62 9.10 1.91 17.78
CA HIS A 62 9.07 3.04 16.85
C HIS A 62 7.65 3.57 16.56
N PRO A 63 6.92 4.11 17.55
CA PRO A 63 5.65 4.79 17.31
C PRO A 63 5.80 6.03 16.40
N GLU A 64 7.02 6.55 16.22
CA GLU A 64 7.34 7.67 15.35
C GLU A 64 7.49 7.33 13.86
N LEU A 65 7.45 6.03 13.49
CA LEU A 65 7.61 5.58 12.11
C LEU A 65 6.62 6.31 11.17
N LYS A 66 7.12 6.80 10.03
CA LYS A 66 6.32 7.50 9.01
C LYS A 66 6.27 6.74 7.70
N ARG A 67 7.31 5.98 7.37
CA ARG A 67 7.46 5.36 6.05
C ARG A 67 7.88 3.91 6.21
N ALA A 68 7.09 3.01 5.65
CA ALA A 68 7.33 1.58 5.59
C ALA A 68 7.63 1.20 4.13
N LEU A 69 8.92 1.07 3.80
CA LEU A 69 9.40 0.72 2.46
C LEU A 69 9.67 -0.77 2.38
N TRP A 70 8.61 -1.54 2.17
CA TRP A 70 8.57 -2.99 2.31
C TRP A 70 8.34 -3.68 0.97
N SER A 71 8.84 -3.10 -0.12
CA SER A 71 8.79 -3.71 -1.44
C SER A 71 9.69 -4.94 -1.54
N ASP A 72 9.35 -5.95 -2.34
CA ASP A 72 10.22 -7.13 -2.62
C ASP A 72 10.79 -7.78 -1.34
N MET A 73 9.91 -8.12 -0.39
CA MET A 73 10.27 -8.71 0.90
C MET A 73 9.89 -10.20 1.04
N PHE A 74 9.26 -10.79 0.02
CA PHE A 74 8.70 -12.15 0.05
C PHE A 74 9.11 -13.02 -1.15
N THR A 75 10.22 -12.70 -1.82
CA THR A 75 10.72 -13.47 -2.95
C THR A 75 10.92 -14.94 -2.54
N GLY A 76 10.28 -15.87 -3.27
CA GLY A 76 10.35 -17.31 -2.98
C GLY A 76 9.39 -17.82 -1.89
N ARG A 77 8.62 -16.96 -1.22
CA ARG A 77 7.58 -17.38 -0.25
C ARG A 77 6.30 -17.82 -0.95
N LEU A 78 5.58 -18.75 -0.33
CA LEU A 78 4.23 -19.13 -0.76
C LEU A 78 3.25 -17.99 -0.47
N LYS A 79 2.26 -17.82 -1.36
CA LYS A 79 1.20 -16.80 -1.20
C LYS A 79 0.42 -16.93 0.10
N THR A 80 0.37 -18.13 0.68
CA THR A 80 -0.30 -18.41 1.96
C THR A 80 0.52 -18.01 3.19
N GLU A 81 1.84 -17.89 3.06
CA GLU A 81 2.74 -17.45 4.14
C GLU A 81 2.74 -15.93 4.31
N ILE A 82 2.47 -15.19 3.24
CA ILE A 82 2.57 -13.72 3.22
C ILE A 82 1.51 -13.02 4.11
N PRO A 83 0.21 -13.38 4.07
CA PRO A 83 -0.80 -12.70 4.87
C PRO A 83 -0.52 -12.73 6.39
N PRO A 84 -0.12 -13.86 7.02
CA PRO A 84 0.31 -13.86 8.42
C PRO A 84 1.43 -12.88 8.72
N ILE A 85 2.44 -12.79 7.86
CA ILE A 85 3.57 -11.87 8.04
C ILE A 85 3.10 -10.42 7.98
N LEU A 86 2.35 -10.06 6.93
CA LEU A 86 1.80 -8.71 6.78
C LEU A 86 0.90 -8.34 7.95
N ARG A 87 0.06 -9.27 8.42
CA ARG A 87 -0.78 -9.05 9.61
C ARG A 87 0.06 -8.75 10.84
N SER A 88 1.11 -9.53 11.10
CA SER A 88 1.97 -9.30 12.28
C SER A 88 2.61 -7.91 12.26
N LEU A 89 3.20 -7.52 11.13
CA LEU A 89 3.80 -6.20 10.95
C LEU A 89 2.75 -5.09 11.14
N CYS A 90 1.61 -5.23 10.46
CA CYS A 90 0.49 -4.29 10.52
C CYS A 90 -0.12 -4.17 11.92
N TYR A 91 -0.28 -5.27 12.65
CA TYR A 91 -0.79 -5.27 14.03
C TYR A 91 0.15 -4.53 14.96
N SER A 92 1.46 -4.74 14.83
CA SER A 92 2.44 -3.99 15.64
C SER A 92 2.41 -2.49 15.34
N LEU A 93 2.20 -2.09 14.09
CA LEU A 93 1.98 -0.68 13.74
C LEU A 93 0.68 -0.11 14.35
N MET A 94 -0.40 -0.88 14.35
CA MET A 94 -1.66 -0.47 14.97
C MET A 94 -1.54 -0.36 16.50
N GLU A 95 -0.84 -1.29 17.15
CA GLU A 95 -0.60 -1.29 18.60
C GLU A 95 0.17 -0.06 19.07
N THR A 96 1.13 0.42 18.28
CA THR A 96 1.90 1.64 18.62
C THR A 96 1.12 2.93 18.36
N GLY A 97 -0.02 2.87 17.68
CA GLY A 97 -0.77 4.04 17.25
C GLY A 97 -0.02 4.89 16.22
N VAL A 98 0.89 4.26 15.45
CA VAL A 98 1.71 4.95 14.44
C VAL A 98 0.83 5.79 13.52
N GLN A 99 1.32 6.92 13.07
CA GLN A 99 0.65 7.72 12.03
C GLN A 99 1.47 7.62 10.76
N LEU A 100 1.24 6.54 10.00
CA LEU A 100 2.01 6.20 8.81
C LEU A 100 1.64 7.12 7.64
N VAL A 101 2.63 7.57 6.88
CA VAL A 101 2.50 8.49 5.75
C VAL A 101 2.72 7.77 4.41
N GLU A 102 3.63 6.80 4.37
CA GLU A 102 3.91 5.99 3.17
C GLU A 102 3.97 4.50 3.52
N LEU A 103 3.25 3.70 2.75
CA LEU A 103 3.35 2.25 2.73
C LEU A 103 3.68 1.80 1.32
N ASP A 104 4.86 1.22 1.15
CA ASP A 104 5.26 0.55 -0.08
C ASP A 104 5.31 -0.96 0.13
N LEU A 105 4.45 -1.68 -0.57
CA LEU A 105 4.39 -3.13 -0.59
C LEU A 105 4.57 -3.66 -2.01
N SER A 106 5.17 -2.88 -2.91
CA SER A 106 5.35 -3.28 -4.31
C SER A 106 6.21 -4.54 -4.44
N ASP A 107 6.06 -5.28 -5.53
CA ASP A 107 6.84 -6.48 -5.84
C ASP A 107 6.72 -7.60 -4.80
N ASN A 108 5.61 -7.62 -4.05
CA ASN A 108 5.25 -8.70 -3.15
C ASN A 108 4.08 -9.48 -3.75
N ALA A 109 4.36 -10.58 -4.44
CA ALA A 109 3.38 -11.37 -5.20
C ALA A 109 2.35 -12.15 -4.34
N PHE A 110 1.71 -11.48 -3.39
CA PHE A 110 0.84 -12.05 -2.37
C PHE A 110 -0.58 -12.38 -2.84
N GLY A 111 -0.94 -11.99 -4.06
CA GLY A 111 -2.20 -12.37 -4.69
C GLY A 111 -3.43 -11.76 -4.01
N PRO A 112 -4.64 -12.25 -4.34
CA PRO A 112 -5.87 -11.76 -3.71
C PRO A 112 -5.90 -11.93 -2.19
N ILE A 113 -5.38 -13.06 -1.68
CA ILE A 113 -5.41 -13.42 -0.25
C ILE A 113 -4.48 -12.51 0.56
N GLY A 114 -3.35 -12.07 0.00
CA GLY A 114 -2.47 -11.16 0.72
C GLY A 114 -3.04 -9.76 0.94
N ALA A 115 -4.07 -9.34 0.19
CA ALA A 115 -4.78 -8.09 0.47
C ALA A 115 -5.49 -8.12 1.85
N GLU A 116 -5.95 -9.30 2.30
CA GLU A 116 -6.49 -9.51 3.65
C GLU A 116 -5.42 -9.31 4.73
N GLY A 117 -4.14 -9.43 4.37
CA GLY A 117 -3.01 -9.22 5.27
C GLY A 117 -2.86 -7.78 5.76
N VAL A 118 -3.38 -6.83 4.98
CA VAL A 118 -3.24 -5.38 5.24
C VAL A 118 -4.57 -4.66 5.42
N GLU A 119 -5.70 -5.35 5.23
CA GLU A 119 -7.04 -4.77 5.29
C GLU A 119 -7.29 -4.05 6.63
N SER A 120 -7.03 -4.72 7.76
CA SER A 120 -7.23 -4.14 9.10
C SER A 120 -6.42 -2.86 9.31
N PHE A 121 -5.16 -2.83 8.84
CA PHE A 121 -4.32 -1.64 8.94
C PHE A 121 -4.86 -0.50 8.10
N LEU A 122 -5.19 -0.76 6.83
CA LEU A 122 -5.64 0.26 5.89
C LEU A 122 -6.94 0.95 6.30
N GLN A 123 -7.74 0.37 7.19
CA GLN A 123 -8.97 0.98 7.74
C GLN A 123 -8.84 1.46 9.20
N SER A 124 -7.65 1.35 9.80
CA SER A 124 -7.37 1.73 11.19
C SER A 124 -6.99 3.22 11.33
N SER A 125 -7.03 3.73 12.56
CA SER A 125 -6.55 5.08 12.88
C SER A 125 -5.07 5.29 12.57
N SER A 126 -4.27 4.22 12.50
CA SER A 126 -2.86 4.31 12.12
C SER A 126 -2.63 4.66 10.65
N ALA A 127 -3.66 4.47 9.80
CA ALA A 127 -3.62 4.81 8.39
C ALA A 127 -4.23 6.18 8.08
N TYR A 128 -4.78 6.92 9.05
CA TYR A 128 -5.44 8.21 8.80
C TYR A 128 -4.50 9.24 8.15
N SER A 129 -3.21 9.19 8.45
CA SER A 129 -2.20 10.07 7.86
C SER A 129 -1.60 9.57 6.55
N LEU A 130 -2.04 8.42 6.03
CA LEU A 130 -1.45 7.79 4.86
C LEU A 130 -1.67 8.67 3.62
N GLN A 131 -0.58 9.08 3.00
CA GLN A 131 -0.57 9.91 1.80
C GLN A 131 -0.12 9.13 0.55
N VAL A 132 0.68 8.08 0.73
CA VAL A 132 1.25 7.30 -0.37
C VAL A 132 1.03 5.82 -0.10
N LEU A 133 0.33 5.14 -1.01
CA LEU A 133 0.15 3.70 -1.01
C LEU A 133 0.65 3.11 -2.32
N LYS A 134 1.66 2.24 -2.24
CA LYS A 134 2.25 1.55 -3.39
C LYS A 134 2.06 0.05 -3.26
N LEU A 135 1.47 -0.54 -4.29
CA LEU A 135 1.06 -1.92 -4.40
C LEU A 135 1.42 -2.48 -5.78
N ASN A 136 2.43 -1.92 -6.46
CA ASN A 136 2.78 -2.35 -7.81
C ASN A 136 3.16 -3.84 -7.83
N ASN A 137 2.73 -4.58 -8.84
CA ASN A 137 3.20 -5.95 -9.10
C ASN A 137 2.95 -6.95 -7.94
N ASN A 138 1.78 -6.86 -7.28
CA ASN A 138 1.41 -7.76 -6.18
C ASN A 138 0.46 -8.89 -6.61
N GLY A 139 -0.02 -8.86 -7.85
CA GLY A 139 -0.96 -9.85 -8.39
C GLY A 139 -2.32 -9.83 -7.70
N LEU A 140 -2.78 -8.66 -7.25
CA LEU A 140 -3.98 -8.52 -6.39
C LEU A 140 -5.24 -9.19 -6.95
N GLY A 141 -5.50 -9.13 -8.26
CA GLY A 141 -6.74 -9.64 -8.84
C GLY A 141 -7.99 -9.14 -8.09
N ALA A 142 -8.81 -10.09 -7.62
CA ALA A 142 -9.99 -9.80 -6.80
C ALA A 142 -9.69 -9.07 -5.48
N GLY A 143 -8.46 -9.16 -4.96
CA GLY A 143 -8.00 -8.42 -3.78
C GLY A 143 -8.03 -6.90 -3.96
N GLY A 144 -8.09 -6.39 -5.19
CA GLY A 144 -8.33 -4.98 -5.46
C GLY A 144 -9.59 -4.43 -4.80
N LYS A 145 -10.65 -5.25 -4.68
CA LYS A 145 -11.89 -4.87 -3.98
C LYS A 145 -11.70 -4.73 -2.48
N ILE A 146 -10.83 -5.56 -1.89
CA ILE A 146 -10.49 -5.51 -0.47
C ILE A 146 -9.76 -4.20 -0.17
N ILE A 147 -8.75 -3.86 -0.98
CA ILE A 147 -8.03 -2.60 -0.86
C ILE A 147 -8.98 -1.41 -1.01
N ALA A 148 -9.83 -1.40 -2.03
CA ALA A 148 -10.80 -0.32 -2.24
C ALA A 148 -11.75 -0.13 -1.05
N ARG A 149 -12.31 -1.24 -0.52
CA ARG A 149 -13.17 -1.22 0.68
C ARG A 149 -12.41 -0.69 1.89
N ALA A 150 -11.18 -1.16 2.12
CA ALA A 150 -10.37 -0.72 3.26
C ALA A 150 -10.08 0.79 3.21
N LEU A 151 -9.75 1.33 2.04
CA LEU A 151 -9.53 2.76 1.84
C LEU A 151 -10.80 3.59 2.09
N ARG A 152 -11.95 3.12 1.59
CA ARG A 152 -13.25 3.77 1.84
C ARG A 152 -13.59 3.76 3.34
N ASN A 153 -13.40 2.62 4.00
CA ASN A 153 -13.58 2.51 5.45
C ASN A 153 -12.63 3.43 6.20
N CYS A 154 -11.37 3.56 5.78
CA CYS A 154 -10.40 4.50 6.37
C CYS A 154 -10.91 5.94 6.32
N TYR A 155 -11.38 6.37 5.14
CA TYR A 155 -11.95 7.70 4.94
C TYR A 155 -13.13 7.96 5.88
N GLN A 156 -14.07 7.01 5.95
CA GLN A 156 -15.26 7.12 6.80
C GLN A 156 -14.94 7.07 8.30
N ASN A 157 -14.04 6.19 8.71
CA ASN A 157 -13.57 6.08 10.09
C ASN A 157 -12.82 7.35 10.52
N ALA A 158 -11.94 7.90 9.68
CA ALA A 158 -11.24 9.15 9.94
C ALA A 158 -12.23 10.30 10.15
N ALA A 159 -13.23 10.43 9.27
CA ALA A 159 -14.26 11.46 9.38
C ALA A 159 -15.08 11.32 10.68
N ARG A 160 -15.47 10.09 11.04
CA ARG A 160 -16.18 9.80 12.30
C ARG A 160 -15.35 10.22 13.52
N ASP A 161 -14.05 10.00 13.47
CA ASP A 161 -13.13 10.28 14.58
C ASP A 161 -12.64 11.75 14.59
N GLY A 162 -13.19 12.62 13.73
CA GLY A 162 -12.80 14.04 13.63
C GLY A 162 -11.46 14.29 12.94
N CYS A 163 -10.91 13.26 12.29
CA CYS A 163 -9.67 13.28 11.53
C CYS A 163 -9.94 13.46 10.02
N LYS A 164 -8.88 13.64 9.24
CA LYS A 164 -8.96 13.68 7.78
C LYS A 164 -8.03 12.63 7.19
N PHE A 165 -8.55 11.85 6.23
CA PHE A 165 -7.77 10.94 5.42
C PHE A 165 -7.49 11.58 4.06
N HIS A 166 -6.22 11.84 3.75
CA HIS A 166 -5.81 12.53 2.52
C HIS A 166 -4.81 11.69 1.72
N LEU A 167 -5.28 10.59 1.13
CA LEU A 167 -4.47 9.83 0.20
C LEU A 167 -4.17 10.68 -1.04
N LYS A 168 -2.89 10.87 -1.35
CA LYS A 168 -2.42 11.68 -2.48
C LYS A 168 -1.94 10.84 -3.64
N SER A 169 -1.22 9.76 -3.36
CA SER A 169 -0.64 8.89 -4.39
C SER A 169 -1.10 7.46 -4.19
N PHE A 170 -1.74 6.91 -5.22
CA PHE A 170 -2.10 5.50 -5.29
C PHE A 170 -1.44 4.84 -6.50
N ILE A 171 -0.57 3.86 -6.24
CA ILE A 171 0.22 3.16 -7.25
C ILE A 171 -0.08 1.67 -7.16
N ALA A 172 -0.73 1.09 -8.17
CA ALA A 172 -1.14 -0.31 -8.19
C ALA A 172 -1.16 -0.91 -9.60
N GLY A 173 -0.15 -0.63 -10.40
CA GLY A 173 0.09 -1.28 -11.69
C GLY A 173 0.43 -2.77 -11.57
N ARG A 174 0.29 -3.52 -12.67
CA ARG A 174 0.65 -4.96 -12.79
C ARG A 174 -0.06 -5.87 -11.79
N ASN A 175 -1.33 -5.59 -11.48
CA ASN A 175 -2.10 -6.32 -10.47
C ASN A 175 -3.26 -7.16 -11.03
N ARG A 176 -3.53 -7.10 -12.34
CA ARG A 176 -4.71 -7.75 -12.95
C ARG A 176 -6.01 -7.35 -12.25
N LEU A 177 -6.15 -6.07 -11.91
CA LEU A 177 -7.34 -5.56 -11.21
C LEU A 177 -8.62 -5.72 -12.04
N GLU A 178 -8.50 -5.65 -13.37
CA GLU A 178 -9.61 -5.75 -14.32
C GLU A 178 -10.74 -4.74 -14.01
N ASN A 179 -11.90 -4.86 -14.66
CA ASN A 179 -13.04 -3.98 -14.37
C ASN A 179 -13.50 -4.06 -12.91
N PRO A 180 -13.62 -5.24 -12.27
CA PRO A 180 -14.17 -5.31 -10.92
C PRO A 180 -13.31 -4.60 -9.87
N GLY A 181 -11.98 -4.65 -10.00
CA GLY A 181 -11.08 -3.89 -9.14
C GLY A 181 -11.10 -2.39 -9.44
N ALA A 182 -11.13 -2.01 -10.73
CA ALA A 182 -11.21 -0.61 -11.13
C ALA A 182 -12.51 0.07 -10.68
N LEU A 183 -13.65 -0.60 -10.79
CA LEU A 183 -14.96 -0.10 -10.34
C LEU A 183 -14.95 0.15 -8.82
N ALA A 184 -14.46 -0.80 -8.04
CA ALA A 184 -14.39 -0.64 -6.58
C ALA A 184 -13.43 0.49 -6.18
N LEU A 185 -12.26 0.59 -6.82
CA LEU A 185 -11.33 1.68 -6.57
C LEU A 185 -11.91 3.04 -7.00
N ALA A 186 -12.68 3.09 -8.09
CA ALA A 186 -13.35 4.32 -8.51
C ALA A 186 -14.31 4.84 -7.43
N GLU A 187 -15.11 3.98 -6.81
CA GLU A 187 -15.98 4.37 -5.69
C GLU A 187 -15.19 4.93 -4.50
N ALA A 188 -14.07 4.29 -4.14
CA ALA A 188 -13.22 4.77 -3.05
C ALA A 188 -12.59 6.14 -3.39
N PHE A 189 -12.07 6.31 -4.61
CA PHE A 189 -11.46 7.56 -5.06
C PHE A 189 -12.45 8.71 -5.16
N GLU A 190 -13.71 8.42 -5.47
CA GLU A 190 -14.77 9.42 -5.53
C GLU A 190 -15.07 10.03 -4.16
N GLU A 191 -15.02 9.22 -3.10
CA GLU A 191 -15.18 9.68 -1.71
C GLU A 191 -13.94 10.40 -1.19
N ILE A 192 -12.75 9.86 -1.43
CA ILE A 192 -11.49 10.39 -0.90
C ILE A 192 -11.20 11.81 -1.40
N GLY A 193 -11.36 12.07 -2.71
CA GLY A 193 -11.29 13.41 -3.30
C GLY A 193 -9.96 14.16 -3.18
N SER A 194 -8.91 13.56 -2.60
CA SER A 194 -7.61 14.20 -2.32
C SER A 194 -6.46 13.75 -3.22
N LEU A 195 -6.70 12.88 -4.21
CA LEU A 195 -5.64 12.29 -5.02
C LEU A 195 -4.95 13.35 -5.90
N GLU A 196 -3.64 13.21 -6.00
CA GLU A 196 -2.72 13.98 -6.84
C GLU A 196 -2.07 13.10 -7.91
N GLU A 197 -1.89 11.80 -7.63
CA GLU A 197 -1.28 10.82 -8.53
C GLU A 197 -2.01 9.47 -8.47
N VAL A 198 -2.35 8.92 -9.64
CA VAL A 198 -2.89 7.57 -9.79
C VAL A 198 -2.14 6.83 -10.90
N VAL A 199 -1.48 5.74 -10.53
CA VAL A 199 -0.70 4.90 -11.45
C VAL A 199 -1.23 3.47 -11.38
N MET A 200 -1.93 3.02 -12.43
CA MET A 200 -2.58 1.70 -12.51
C MET A 200 -2.33 1.04 -13.88
N HIS A 201 -1.12 1.17 -14.42
CA HIS A 201 -0.74 0.57 -15.69
C HIS A 201 -0.78 -0.97 -15.68
N GLN A 202 -0.97 -1.62 -16.83
CA GLN A 202 -0.92 -3.08 -16.98
C GLN A 202 -1.86 -3.84 -16.03
N ASN A 203 -3.13 -3.43 -15.93
CA ASN A 203 -4.12 -4.06 -15.05
C ASN A 203 -5.23 -4.83 -15.78
N GLY A 204 -5.25 -4.83 -17.12
CA GLY A 204 -6.32 -5.47 -17.88
C GLY A 204 -7.68 -4.79 -17.71
N ILE A 205 -7.69 -3.51 -17.31
CA ILE A 205 -8.91 -2.71 -17.15
C ILE A 205 -9.46 -2.40 -18.55
N LYS A 206 -10.75 -2.62 -18.76
CA LYS A 206 -11.44 -2.35 -20.03
C LYS A 206 -12.25 -1.07 -19.93
N ALA A 207 -12.94 -0.72 -21.02
CA ALA A 207 -13.73 0.51 -21.18
C ALA A 207 -14.55 0.89 -19.94
N GLU A 208 -15.39 -0.01 -19.44
CA GLU A 208 -16.24 0.21 -18.25
C GLU A 208 -15.44 0.64 -17.01
N GLY A 209 -14.32 -0.05 -16.72
CA GLY A 209 -13.47 0.31 -15.59
C GLY A 209 -12.75 1.64 -15.78
N ILE A 210 -12.33 1.95 -17.01
CA ILE A 210 -11.72 3.25 -17.36
C ILE A 210 -12.75 4.38 -17.21
N GLU A 211 -13.99 4.18 -17.65
CA GLU A 211 -15.08 5.16 -17.50
C GLU A 211 -15.39 5.43 -16.02
N ALA A 212 -15.41 4.39 -15.18
CA ALA A 212 -15.62 4.55 -13.74
C ALA A 212 -14.49 5.35 -13.08
N LEU A 213 -13.23 5.00 -13.38
CA LEU A 213 -12.07 5.75 -12.90
C LEU A 213 -12.09 7.20 -13.37
N ALA A 214 -12.42 7.46 -14.65
CA ALA A 214 -12.55 8.81 -15.17
C ALA A 214 -13.59 9.62 -14.40
N LYS A 215 -14.76 9.05 -14.08
CA LYS A 215 -15.78 9.72 -13.28
C LYS A 215 -15.29 10.06 -11.88
N SER A 216 -14.59 9.15 -11.20
CA SER A 216 -14.09 9.41 -9.85
C SER A 216 -12.98 10.47 -9.82
N PHE A 217 -12.15 10.54 -10.86
CA PHE A 217 -11.11 11.56 -10.99
C PHE A 217 -11.68 12.98 -11.03
N ALA A 218 -12.90 13.19 -11.52
CA ALA A 218 -13.55 14.50 -11.52
C ALA A 218 -13.75 15.08 -10.10
N ARG A 219 -13.73 14.25 -9.04
CA ARG A 219 -13.78 14.68 -7.64
C ARG A 219 -12.41 15.00 -7.05
N ASN A 220 -11.33 14.53 -7.67
CA ASN A 220 -9.96 14.70 -7.21
C ASN A 220 -9.32 15.92 -7.91
N LYS A 221 -9.67 17.14 -7.44
CA LYS A 221 -9.32 18.40 -8.12
C LYS A 221 -7.83 18.72 -8.22
N ASN A 222 -7.00 18.05 -7.42
CA ASN A 222 -5.55 18.23 -7.42
C ASN A 222 -4.81 17.13 -8.23
N LEU A 223 -5.55 16.23 -8.89
CA LEU A 223 -5.00 15.13 -9.68
C LEU A 223 -4.20 15.69 -10.86
N ARG A 224 -2.90 15.38 -10.89
CA ARG A 224 -1.94 15.88 -11.89
C ARG A 224 -1.27 14.76 -12.69
N VAL A 225 -1.19 13.56 -12.12
CA VAL A 225 -0.59 12.39 -12.78
C VAL A 225 -1.62 11.28 -12.84
N VAL A 226 -1.96 10.85 -14.06
CA VAL A 226 -2.75 9.64 -14.30
C VAL A 226 -1.99 8.78 -15.30
N ASN A 227 -1.61 7.59 -14.87
CA ASN A 227 -1.00 6.59 -15.74
C ASN A 227 -1.83 5.31 -15.74
N LEU A 228 -2.56 5.12 -16.84
CA LEU A 228 -3.38 3.92 -17.10
C LEU A 228 -2.83 3.14 -18.31
N ASN A 229 -1.56 3.32 -18.67
CA ASN A 229 -0.95 2.66 -19.83
C ASN A 229 -1.13 1.13 -19.79
N ASP A 230 -1.16 0.50 -20.96
CA ASP A 230 -1.36 -0.95 -21.11
C ASP A 230 -2.63 -1.48 -20.41
N ASN A 231 -3.68 -0.65 -20.38
CA ASN A 231 -5.06 -1.08 -20.19
C ASN A 231 -5.81 -0.94 -21.52
N THR A 232 -7.00 -1.54 -21.64
CA THR A 232 -7.77 -1.52 -22.88
C THR A 232 -8.67 -0.28 -22.93
N PHE A 233 -8.13 0.79 -23.50
CA PHE A 233 -8.92 1.95 -23.91
C PHE A 233 -9.73 1.61 -25.17
N THR A 234 -11.05 1.73 -25.09
CA THR A 234 -11.90 1.88 -26.29
C THR A 234 -12.13 3.37 -26.55
N SER A 235 -12.79 3.71 -27.67
CA SER A 235 -13.21 5.09 -27.96
C SER A 235 -14.00 5.72 -26.81
N THR A 236 -14.90 4.97 -26.17
CA THR A 236 -15.69 5.43 -25.02
C THR A 236 -14.83 5.72 -23.79
N GLY A 237 -13.86 4.86 -23.49
CA GLY A 237 -12.91 5.07 -22.39
C GLY A 237 -12.05 6.31 -22.60
N ALA A 238 -11.55 6.52 -23.83
CA ALA A 238 -10.77 7.70 -24.18
C ALA A 238 -11.59 9.01 -24.07
N LEU A 239 -12.84 9.00 -24.56
CA LEU A 239 -13.75 10.15 -24.44
C LEU A 239 -14.06 10.50 -22.98
N SER A 240 -14.18 9.50 -22.11
CA SER A 240 -14.42 9.73 -20.68
C SER A 240 -13.20 10.34 -20.00
N MET A 241 -11.99 9.87 -20.30
CA MET A 241 -10.76 10.47 -19.78
C MET A 241 -10.55 11.91 -20.26
N ALA A 242 -10.92 12.23 -21.51
CA ALA A 242 -10.82 13.60 -22.02
C ALA A 242 -11.64 14.62 -21.21
N LYS A 243 -12.72 14.18 -20.54
CA LYS A 243 -13.55 15.03 -19.67
C LYS A 243 -12.99 15.25 -18.26
N VAL A 244 -11.97 14.50 -17.86
CA VAL A 244 -11.36 14.63 -16.53
C VAL A 244 -10.51 15.90 -16.43
N SER A 245 -10.00 16.39 -17.55
CA SER A 245 -9.07 17.53 -17.63
C SER A 245 -9.76 18.89 -17.85
N SER A 246 -11.10 18.95 -17.81
CA SER A 246 -11.91 20.17 -17.97
C SER A 246 -12.60 20.56 -16.67
#